data_AF-A0A6N7QAW7-F1
#
_entry.id   AF-A0A6N7QAW7-F1
#
_cell.length_a   1.000
_cell.length_b   1.000
_cell.length_c   1.000
_cell.angle_alpha   90.00
_cell.angle_beta   90.00
_cell.angle_gamma   90.00
#
_symmetry.space_group_name_H-M   'P 1'
#
loop_
_entity.id
_entity.type
_entity.pdbx_description
1 polymer ?
#
loop_
_entity_poly.entity_id
_entity_poly.type
_entity_poly.pdbx_seq_one_letter_code
_entity_poly.pdbx_strand_id
1 'polypeptide(L)'
;MNQNDLSPSDPSTSFSDAVRGQQPQAVDRQLPPLLQDLYHAAAERRAGGAETFAALPDGWSRMDDAALQRAGIDPSLQHDAKSGFDAAFYRNPQGNVVLGFCGTDELKDWKHNLGQGLGFSDSQYASAIQLGSQAKQAFGDNLLISGHSLGGGLAAASSMVNDVPAVTFNAAGVNDKTLEREGLDADAAKAYAADGLIRGYHVKNELLTYLQEDNLLTRGLMPDAAGHQIQLPEPDPLSFGQRLIPGMMLKHRLDLHGIDSVMKAEDLAQNQSQGQVQSQGQSGSLSTGSRLFNDAVVQLDGQRDRLGLHDDAAFLNTAASVAARAGQDGLQRIDQVLPSRDGDRLFAVQGQPENPAHLRSQVQTAAAAHEPSQANVGQLQQQNLQAPPQQQEERQRSVAMQ
;
A
#
# COMPACT_ATOMS: atom_id res chain seq x y z
N MET A 1 28.89 -15.64 15.10
CA MET A 1 28.91 -14.51 16.06
C MET A 1 27.67 -13.68 15.76
N ASN A 2 26.70 -13.71 16.67
CA ASN A 2 25.44 -12.96 16.55
C ASN A 2 25.73 -11.46 16.61
N GLN A 3 25.22 -10.70 15.63
CA GLN A 3 25.13 -9.24 15.72
C GLN A 3 23.70 -8.87 16.10
N ASN A 4 23.39 -9.07 17.39
CA ASN A 4 22.28 -8.41 18.09
C ASN A 4 22.92 -7.47 19.11
N ASP A 5 23.55 -6.40 18.64
CA ASP A 5 24.05 -5.36 19.54
C ASP A 5 23.39 -4.05 19.15
N LEU A 6 22.25 -3.82 19.81
CA LEU A 6 21.71 -2.48 20.02
C LEU A 6 22.84 -1.67 20.65
N SER A 7 23.30 -0.63 19.96
CA SER A 7 24.11 0.39 20.62
C SER A 7 23.33 0.91 21.83
N PRO A 8 23.95 1.05 23.02
CA PRO A 8 23.25 1.46 24.21
C PRO A 8 22.72 2.88 23.99
N SER A 9 21.40 3.00 23.86
CA SER A 9 20.69 4.28 23.90
C SER A 9 21.03 4.98 25.22
N ASP A 10 21.34 6.27 25.13
CA ASP A 10 21.53 7.17 26.26
C ASP A 10 20.39 6.98 27.29
N PRO A 11 20.67 6.68 28.58
CA PRO A 11 19.64 6.36 29.57
C PRO A 11 18.69 7.53 29.93
N SER A 12 18.75 8.64 29.20
CA SER A 12 17.94 9.86 29.41
C SER A 12 16.84 10.10 28.38
N THR A 13 16.78 9.36 27.27
CA THR A 13 15.76 9.59 26.24
C THR A 13 14.49 8.83 26.58
N SER A 14 13.37 9.55 26.72
CA SER A 14 12.07 8.94 26.96
C SER A 14 11.60 8.13 25.73
N PHE A 15 10.64 7.22 25.91
CA PHE A 15 10.13 6.45 24.77
C PHE A 15 9.49 7.35 23.72
N SER A 16 8.68 8.34 24.12
CA SER A 16 8.06 9.31 23.22
C SER A 16 9.10 10.13 22.44
N ASP A 17 10.20 10.56 23.08
CA ASP A 17 11.29 11.26 22.40
C ASP A 17 12.05 10.35 21.45
N ALA A 18 12.30 9.10 21.85
CA ALA A 18 12.98 8.11 21.01
C ALA A 18 12.19 7.83 19.73
N VAL A 19 10.86 7.80 19.81
CA VAL A 19 9.98 7.55 18.65
C VAL A 19 9.61 8.79 17.86
N ARG A 20 10.11 9.98 18.18
CA ARG A 20 9.96 11.18 17.33
C ARG A 20 10.94 11.14 16.15
N GLY A 21 10.66 11.95 15.13
CA GLY A 21 11.48 12.11 13.94
C GLY A 21 10.85 11.53 12.67
N GLN A 22 11.45 11.87 11.53
CA GLN A 22 10.94 11.54 10.20
C GLN A 22 11.43 10.18 9.67
N GLN A 23 12.54 9.66 10.22
CA GLN A 23 13.15 8.44 9.72
C GLN A 23 12.44 7.19 10.27
N PRO A 24 12.30 6.13 9.45
CA PRO A 24 11.78 4.85 9.92
C PRO A 24 12.49 4.33 11.16
N GLN A 25 11.73 3.79 12.11
CA GLN A 25 12.27 3.22 13.34
C GLN A 25 11.93 1.74 13.52
N ALA A 26 12.69 1.05 14.35
CA ALA A 26 12.49 -0.38 14.61
C ALA A 26 11.12 -0.69 15.23
N VAL A 27 10.62 0.21 16.10
CA VAL A 27 9.31 0.06 16.75
C VAL A 27 8.15 0.16 15.77
N ASP A 28 8.31 0.89 14.66
CA ASP A 28 7.23 1.15 13.70
C ASP A 28 6.68 -0.18 13.14
N ARG A 29 7.57 -1.14 12.86
CA ARG A 29 7.23 -2.49 12.36
C ARG A 29 6.53 -3.39 13.38
N GLN A 30 6.54 -3.01 14.66
CA GLN A 30 5.86 -3.77 15.70
C GLN A 30 4.38 -3.39 15.81
N LEU A 31 3.95 -2.29 15.19
CA LEU A 31 2.62 -1.72 15.37
C LEU A 31 1.53 -2.39 14.51
N PRO A 32 1.77 -2.76 13.23
CA PRO A 32 0.73 -3.39 12.43
C PRO A 32 0.15 -4.69 13.03
N PRO A 33 0.94 -5.59 13.66
CA PRO A 33 0.39 -6.73 14.39
C PRO A 33 -0.52 -6.34 15.57
N LEU A 34 -0.23 -5.23 16.28
CA LEU A 34 -1.11 -4.72 17.34
C LEU A 34 -2.43 -4.21 16.76
N LEU A 35 -2.37 -3.50 15.63
CA LEU A 35 -3.57 -3.02 14.95
C LEU A 35 -4.41 -4.19 14.39
N GLN A 36 -3.77 -5.26 13.90
CA GLN A 36 -4.46 -6.48 13.49
C GLN A 36 -5.21 -7.14 14.67
N ASP A 37 -4.58 -7.21 15.84
CA ASP A 37 -5.24 -7.67 17.08
C ASP A 37 -6.42 -6.77 17.47
N LEU A 38 -6.28 -5.46 17.35
CA LEU A 38 -7.37 -4.51 17.59
C LEU A 38 -8.58 -4.77 16.67
N TYR A 39 -8.36 -5.02 15.38
CA TYR A 39 -9.44 -5.41 14.46
C TYR A 39 -10.14 -6.70 14.91
N HIS A 40 -9.39 -7.71 15.37
CA HIS A 40 -9.99 -8.94 15.89
C HIS A 40 -10.82 -8.69 17.16
N ALA A 41 -10.29 -7.93 18.12
CA ALA A 41 -10.99 -7.61 19.35
C ALA A 41 -12.27 -6.80 19.09
N ALA A 42 -12.21 -5.82 18.19
CA ALA A 42 -13.36 -5.02 17.79
C ALA A 42 -14.46 -5.88 17.13
N ALA A 43 -14.07 -6.84 16.27
CA ALA A 43 -15.01 -7.79 15.68
C ALA A 43 -15.68 -8.70 16.74
N GLU A 44 -14.92 -9.18 17.73
CA GLU A 44 -15.45 -9.99 18.84
C GLU A 44 -16.44 -9.20 19.71
N ARG A 45 -16.12 -7.94 20.06
CA ARG A 45 -17.03 -7.03 20.79
C ARG A 45 -18.35 -6.86 20.06
N ARG A 46 -18.29 -6.59 18.74
CA ARG A 46 -19.48 -6.40 17.90
C ARG A 46 -20.32 -7.67 17.78
N ALA A 47 -19.68 -8.84 17.79
CA ALA A 47 -20.37 -10.12 17.82
C ALA A 47 -20.99 -10.46 19.19
N GLY A 48 -20.71 -9.66 20.24
CA GLY A 48 -21.15 -9.91 21.61
C GLY A 48 -20.40 -11.08 22.28
N GLY A 49 -19.24 -11.45 21.75
CA GLY A 49 -18.38 -12.50 22.30
C GLY A 49 -17.49 -11.98 23.43
N ALA A 50 -16.90 -12.92 24.19
CA ALA A 50 -15.79 -12.58 25.08
C ALA A 50 -14.53 -12.32 24.24
N GLU A 51 -13.80 -11.26 24.57
CA GLU A 51 -12.54 -10.95 23.91
C GLU A 51 -11.49 -12.04 24.14
N THR A 52 -10.79 -12.40 23.06
CA THR A 52 -9.60 -13.24 23.13
C THR A 52 -8.34 -12.39 23.15
N PHE A 53 -7.41 -12.76 24.03
CA PHE A 53 -6.12 -12.10 24.17
C PHE A 53 -5.06 -12.96 23.51
N ALA A 54 -4.73 -12.61 22.25
CA ALA A 54 -3.69 -13.30 21.51
C ALA A 54 -2.30 -12.95 22.06
N ALA A 55 -1.35 -13.88 21.91
CA ALA A 55 0.06 -13.58 22.12
C ALA A 55 0.54 -12.67 20.99
N LEU A 56 1.13 -11.53 21.33
CA LEU A 56 1.63 -10.56 20.36
C LEU A 56 3.17 -10.64 20.27
N PRO A 57 3.74 -10.25 19.12
CA PRO A 57 5.19 -10.25 18.94
C PRO A 57 5.89 -9.29 19.91
N ASP A 58 7.19 -9.50 20.08
CA ASP A 58 8.09 -8.59 20.82
C ASP A 58 7.69 -8.26 22.27
N GLY A 59 6.89 -9.14 22.89
CA GLY A 59 6.49 -9.03 24.29
C GLY A 59 5.35 -8.05 24.54
N TRP A 60 4.72 -7.51 23.49
CA TRP A 60 3.51 -6.72 23.64
C TRP A 60 2.35 -7.57 24.19
N SER A 61 1.48 -6.91 24.94
CA SER A 61 0.21 -7.50 25.41
C SER A 61 -0.88 -6.44 25.44
N ARG A 62 -2.09 -6.81 25.01
CA ARG A 62 -3.27 -5.93 25.14
C ARG A 62 -3.61 -5.76 26.62
N MET A 63 -3.82 -4.52 27.04
CA MET A 63 -4.21 -4.17 28.40
C MET A 63 -5.70 -4.51 28.61
N ASP A 64 -5.99 -5.26 29.67
CA ASP A 64 -7.37 -5.55 30.08
C ASP A 64 -8.01 -4.38 30.85
N ASP A 65 -9.33 -4.46 31.07
CA ASP A 65 -10.09 -3.45 31.81
C ASP A 65 -9.49 -3.15 33.20
N ALA A 66 -8.99 -4.18 33.89
CA ALA A 66 -8.37 -4.02 35.19
C ALA A 66 -7.05 -3.24 35.11
N ALA A 67 -6.27 -3.42 34.04
CA ALA A 67 -5.04 -2.67 33.80
C ALA A 67 -5.32 -1.20 33.48
N LEU A 68 -6.38 -0.93 32.71
CA LEU A 68 -6.80 0.43 32.38
C LEU A 68 -7.33 1.17 33.60
N GLN A 69 -8.19 0.52 34.39
CA GLN A 69 -8.69 1.08 35.65
C GLN A 69 -7.55 1.40 36.63
N ARG A 70 -6.55 0.51 36.73
CA ARG A 70 -5.34 0.76 37.53
C ARG A 70 -4.52 1.95 37.02
N ALA A 71 -4.54 2.21 35.72
CA ALA A 71 -3.92 3.37 35.10
C ALA A 71 -4.79 4.64 35.17
N GLY A 72 -6.01 4.57 35.73
CA GLY A 72 -6.93 5.70 35.81
C GLY A 72 -7.73 5.97 34.54
N ILE A 73 -7.76 5.02 33.60
CA ILE A 73 -8.52 5.11 32.34
C ILE A 73 -9.81 4.30 32.48
N ASP A 74 -10.94 4.90 32.14
CA ASP A 74 -12.23 4.21 32.09
C ASP A 74 -12.27 3.28 30.85
N PRO A 75 -12.36 1.95 31.04
CA PRO A 75 -12.35 1.01 29.91
C PRO A 75 -13.51 1.21 28.93
N SER A 76 -14.63 1.80 29.38
CA SER A 76 -15.79 2.06 28.52
C SER A 76 -15.51 3.08 27.41
N LEU A 77 -14.45 3.87 27.54
CA LEU A 77 -14.04 4.85 26.52
C LEU A 77 -13.38 4.21 25.30
N GLN A 78 -13.03 2.93 25.35
CA GLN A 78 -12.41 2.23 24.24
C GLN A 78 -13.40 1.82 23.15
N HIS A 79 -14.71 1.88 23.41
CA HIS A 79 -15.72 1.39 22.48
C HIS A 79 -17.00 2.22 22.52
N ASP A 80 -17.49 2.63 21.36
CA ASP A 80 -18.83 3.18 21.18
C ASP A 80 -19.52 2.52 19.99
N ALA A 81 -20.41 1.58 20.29
CA ALA A 81 -21.19 0.84 19.30
C ALA A 81 -22.01 1.74 18.36
N LYS A 82 -22.39 2.96 18.78
CA LYS A 82 -23.20 3.86 17.95
C LYS A 82 -22.37 4.48 16.83
N SER A 83 -21.15 4.89 17.14
CA SER A 83 -20.26 5.50 16.17
C SER A 83 -19.37 4.48 15.45
N GLY A 84 -19.22 3.27 16.01
CA GLY A 84 -18.25 2.27 15.55
C GLY A 84 -16.82 2.56 16.01
N PHE A 85 -16.65 3.49 16.95
CA PHE A 85 -15.36 3.81 17.55
C PHE A 85 -14.84 2.61 18.34
N ASP A 86 -13.60 2.21 18.05
CA ASP A 86 -12.90 1.16 18.77
C ASP A 86 -11.43 1.51 18.96
N ALA A 87 -10.93 1.27 20.17
CA ALA A 87 -9.54 1.47 20.55
C ALA A 87 -9.05 0.32 21.44
N ALA A 88 -7.73 0.22 21.58
CA ALA A 88 -7.09 -0.65 22.56
C ALA A 88 -5.74 -0.06 23.00
N PHE A 89 -5.31 -0.46 24.19
CA PHE A 89 -3.98 -0.16 24.70
C PHE A 89 -3.12 -1.43 24.71
N TYR A 90 -1.88 -1.28 24.30
CA TYR A 90 -0.88 -2.33 24.32
C TYR A 90 0.29 -1.92 25.18
N ARG A 91 0.86 -2.84 25.94
CA ARG A 91 2.02 -2.59 26.79
C ARG A 91 3.10 -3.64 26.57
N ASN A 92 4.35 -3.20 26.50
CA ASN A 92 5.52 -4.07 26.46
C ASN A 92 6.17 -4.20 27.86
N PRO A 93 7.14 -5.11 28.07
CA PRO A 93 7.78 -5.34 29.36
C PRO A 93 8.62 -4.14 29.85
N GLN A 94 9.02 -3.25 28.95
CA GLN A 94 9.75 -2.01 29.27
C GLN A 94 8.82 -0.92 29.83
N GLY A 95 7.51 -1.12 29.76
CA GLY A 95 6.51 -0.17 30.27
C GLY A 95 6.01 0.82 29.21
N ASN A 96 6.49 0.72 27.97
CA ASN A 96 5.99 1.51 26.84
C ASN A 96 4.55 1.09 26.51
N VAL A 97 3.77 2.06 26.07
CA VAL A 97 2.34 1.91 25.77
C VAL A 97 2.05 2.39 24.36
N VAL A 98 1.27 1.60 23.62
CA VAL A 98 0.67 2.01 22.35
C VAL A 98 -0.82 2.14 22.53
N LEU A 99 -1.37 3.31 22.22
CA LEU A 99 -2.81 3.51 22.03
C LEU A 99 -3.14 3.32 20.54
N GLY A 100 -3.85 2.25 20.22
CA GLY A 100 -4.30 1.93 18.86
C GLY A 100 -5.74 2.36 18.62
N PHE A 101 -6.02 2.93 17.45
CA PHE A 101 -7.38 3.19 16.96
C PHE A 101 -7.74 2.30 15.77
N CYS A 102 -8.91 1.68 15.84
CA CYS A 102 -9.42 0.81 14.79
C CYS A 102 -9.94 1.66 13.62
N GLY A 103 -9.65 1.25 12.39
CA GLY A 103 -10.38 1.77 11.23
C GLY A 103 -11.78 1.16 11.13
N THR A 104 -12.56 1.59 10.15
CA THR A 104 -13.87 1.00 9.89
C THR A 104 -13.70 -0.41 9.31
N ASP A 105 -14.38 -1.41 9.89
CA ASP A 105 -14.31 -2.84 9.49
C ASP A 105 -14.80 -3.13 8.07
N GLU A 106 -15.48 -2.18 7.43
CA GLU A 106 -16.14 -2.37 6.15
C GLU A 106 -15.20 -2.10 4.98
N LEU A 107 -14.03 -2.76 4.94
CA LEU A 107 -13.18 -2.76 3.75
C LEU A 107 -13.98 -3.19 2.51
N LYS A 108 -15.06 -3.98 2.62
CA LYS A 108 -15.92 -4.33 1.47
C LYS A 108 -16.75 -3.16 0.92
N ASP A 109 -17.22 -2.26 1.79
CA ASP A 109 -18.08 -1.10 1.44
C ASP A 109 -17.37 0.24 1.60
N TRP A 110 -16.05 0.23 1.80
CA TRP A 110 -15.19 1.39 2.01
C TRP A 110 -15.41 2.48 0.95
N LYS A 111 -15.66 2.11 -0.33
CA LYS A 111 -15.91 3.06 -1.43
C LYS A 111 -17.23 3.82 -1.24
N HIS A 112 -18.24 3.16 -0.68
CA HIS A 112 -19.54 3.76 -0.39
C HIS A 112 -19.49 4.57 0.90
N ASN A 113 -18.78 4.08 1.93
CA ASN A 113 -18.67 4.74 3.23
C ASN A 113 -17.73 5.94 3.23
N LEU A 114 -16.60 5.89 2.53
CA LEU A 114 -15.67 7.02 2.38
C LEU A 114 -16.25 8.10 1.44
N GLY A 115 -16.99 7.69 0.40
CA GLY A 115 -17.64 8.58 -0.55
C GLY A 115 -18.91 9.27 -0.02
N GLN A 116 -19.68 8.61 0.86
CA GLN A 116 -20.74 9.27 1.64
C GLN A 116 -20.18 10.00 2.89
N GLY A 117 -18.99 9.60 3.36
CA GLY A 117 -18.35 10.03 4.60
C GLY A 117 -17.39 11.22 4.51
N LEU A 118 -17.61 12.15 3.56
CA LEU A 118 -16.95 13.47 3.58
C LEU A 118 -17.37 14.34 4.80
N GLY A 119 -18.16 13.78 5.71
CA GLY A 119 -18.41 14.23 7.08
C GLY A 119 -18.36 13.05 8.06
N PHE A 120 -17.20 12.42 8.23
CA PHE A 120 -16.95 11.52 9.37
C PHE A 120 -17.41 12.18 10.66
N SER A 121 -18.04 11.41 11.56
CA SER A 121 -18.67 12.03 12.72
C SER A 121 -17.60 12.68 13.59
N ASP A 122 -17.80 13.98 13.86
CA ASP A 122 -17.04 14.73 14.86
C ASP A 122 -16.91 13.95 16.18
N SER A 123 -17.85 13.04 16.47
CA SER A 123 -17.84 12.18 17.64
C SER A 123 -16.66 11.20 17.71
N GLN A 124 -16.26 10.53 16.62
CA GLN A 124 -15.13 9.58 16.70
C GLN A 124 -13.81 10.31 16.91
N TYR A 125 -13.62 11.44 16.23
CA TYR A 125 -12.45 12.30 16.42
C TYR A 125 -12.39 12.88 17.84
N ALA A 126 -13.51 13.39 18.36
CA ALA A 126 -13.60 13.86 19.73
C ALA A 126 -13.28 12.75 20.75
N SER A 127 -13.83 11.54 20.56
CA SER A 127 -13.50 10.38 21.40
C SER A 127 -12.01 10.03 21.34
N ALA A 128 -11.40 10.03 20.15
CA ALA A 128 -9.98 9.76 19.97
C ALA A 128 -9.09 10.79 20.68
N ILE A 129 -9.44 12.07 20.56
CA ILE A 129 -8.72 13.18 21.20
C ILE A 129 -8.84 13.09 22.73
N GLN A 130 -10.06 12.86 23.24
CA GLN A 130 -10.30 12.70 24.67
C GLN A 130 -9.57 11.48 25.25
N LEU A 131 -9.60 10.33 24.56
CA LEU A 131 -8.91 9.13 25.01
C LEU A 131 -7.39 9.31 24.97
N GLY A 132 -6.87 10.00 23.95
CA GLY A 132 -5.46 10.37 23.87
C GLY A 132 -5.02 11.30 25.00
N SER A 133 -5.88 12.23 25.42
CA SER A 133 -5.61 13.10 26.56
C SER A 133 -5.47 12.32 27.87
N GLN A 134 -6.40 11.40 28.14
CA GLN A 134 -6.34 10.50 29.31
C GLN A 134 -5.13 9.57 29.25
N ALA A 135 -4.81 9.05 28.06
CA ALA A 135 -3.63 8.23 27.85
C ALA A 135 -2.35 9.01 28.16
N LYS A 136 -2.22 10.25 27.68
CA LYS A 136 -1.07 11.11 27.97
C LYS A 136 -0.96 11.39 29.47
N GLN A 137 -2.08 11.66 30.14
CA GLN A 137 -2.10 11.85 31.59
C GLN A 137 -1.65 10.59 32.34
N ALA A 138 -2.06 9.40 31.90
CA ALA A 138 -1.76 8.13 32.56
C ALA A 138 -0.33 7.62 32.31
N PHE A 139 0.20 7.81 31.10
CA PHE A 139 1.44 7.16 30.67
C PHE A 139 2.58 8.12 30.33
N GLY A 140 2.29 9.42 30.19
CA GLY A 140 3.29 10.46 29.90
C GLY A 140 4.15 10.10 28.69
N ASP A 141 5.45 10.18 28.87
CA ASP A 141 6.44 9.95 27.82
C ASP A 141 6.66 8.47 27.46
N ASN A 142 5.86 7.55 28.04
CA ASN A 142 5.84 6.15 27.64
C ASN A 142 4.78 5.84 26.58
N LEU A 143 4.10 6.85 26.04
CA LEU A 143 2.99 6.68 25.10
C LEU A 143 3.38 6.95 23.64
N LEU A 144 2.92 6.06 22.77
CA LEU A 144 2.85 6.23 21.32
C LEU A 144 1.40 6.01 20.86
N ILE A 145 0.95 6.75 19.85
CA ILE A 145 -0.36 6.53 19.23
C ILE A 145 -0.19 5.85 17.87
N SER A 146 -1.08 4.94 17.53
CA SER A 146 -1.07 4.26 16.23
C SER A 146 -2.47 4.03 15.68
N GLY A 147 -2.58 3.85 14.37
CA GLY A 147 -3.85 3.61 13.71
C GLY A 147 -3.70 3.36 12.22
N HIS A 148 -4.71 2.71 11.66
CA HIS A 148 -4.77 2.33 10.26
C HIS A 148 -6.03 2.89 9.58
N SER A 149 -5.95 3.29 8.30
CA SER A 149 -7.11 3.81 7.56
C SER A 149 -7.77 5.00 8.29
N LEU A 150 -9.09 4.96 8.54
CA LEU A 150 -9.77 5.95 9.39
C LEU A 150 -9.13 6.05 10.78
N GLY A 151 -8.75 4.93 11.40
CA GLY A 151 -8.05 4.90 12.68
C GLY A 151 -6.71 5.64 12.64
N GLY A 152 -6.05 5.69 11.48
CA GLY A 152 -4.86 6.51 11.25
C GLY A 152 -5.15 8.00 11.30
N GLY A 153 -6.30 8.44 10.77
CA GLY A 153 -6.78 9.82 10.90
C GLY A 153 -7.11 10.18 12.35
N LEU A 154 -7.79 9.29 13.08
CA LEU A 154 -8.08 9.45 14.51
C LEU A 154 -6.78 9.55 15.33
N ALA A 155 -5.81 8.67 15.05
CA ALA A 155 -4.48 8.70 15.63
C ALA A 155 -3.78 10.04 15.38
N ALA A 156 -3.81 10.53 14.14
CA ALA A 156 -3.15 11.76 13.77
C ALA A 156 -3.78 13.00 14.44
N ALA A 157 -5.11 13.08 14.50
CA ALA A 157 -5.81 14.16 15.19
C ALA A 157 -5.51 14.14 16.71
N SER A 158 -5.60 12.95 17.33
CA SER A 158 -5.30 12.78 18.75
C SER A 158 -3.84 13.14 19.07
N SER A 159 -2.90 12.76 18.20
CA SER A 159 -1.48 13.08 18.28
C SER A 159 -1.21 14.58 18.22
N MET A 160 -1.78 15.28 17.23
CA MET A 160 -1.59 16.74 17.07
C MET A 160 -2.15 17.53 18.25
N VAL A 161 -3.33 17.15 18.76
CA VAL A 161 -3.99 17.85 19.87
C VAL A 161 -3.30 17.58 21.21
N ASN A 162 -2.91 16.33 21.44
CA ASN A 162 -2.33 15.95 22.71
C ASN A 162 -0.80 16.07 22.74
N ASP A 163 -0.13 16.38 21.64
CA ASP A 163 1.34 16.37 21.51
C ASP A 163 1.93 15.03 22.00
N VAL A 164 1.49 13.95 21.35
CA VAL A 164 1.96 12.58 21.57
C VAL A 164 2.43 12.05 20.22
N PRO A 165 3.63 11.46 20.09
CA PRO A 165 4.08 10.95 18.81
C PRO A 165 3.15 9.88 18.27
N ALA A 166 3.05 9.78 16.95
CA ALA A 166 2.23 8.77 16.29
C ALA A 166 2.90 8.13 15.08
N VAL A 167 2.50 6.88 14.84
CA VAL A 167 2.84 6.15 13.62
C VAL A 167 1.56 5.60 13.01
N THR A 168 1.25 6.03 11.79
CA THR A 168 0.00 5.72 11.11
C THR A 168 0.24 4.93 9.83
N PHE A 169 -0.74 4.13 9.42
CA PHE A 169 -0.62 3.24 8.26
C PHE A 169 -1.81 3.40 7.32
N ASN A 170 -1.55 3.61 6.02
CA ASN A 170 -2.55 3.92 5.01
C ASN A 170 -3.60 4.91 5.55
N ALA A 171 -3.15 5.97 6.22
CA ALA A 171 -4.01 6.79 7.06
C ALA A 171 -4.95 7.67 6.24
N ALA A 172 -6.19 7.82 6.71
CA ALA A 172 -7.08 8.86 6.20
C ALA A 172 -6.58 10.26 6.62
N GLY A 173 -6.85 11.26 5.78
CA GLY A 173 -6.53 12.64 6.12
C GLY A 173 -7.41 13.22 7.23
N VAL A 174 -6.87 14.22 7.92
CA VAL A 174 -7.56 14.97 8.98
C VAL A 174 -8.10 16.28 8.40
N ASN A 175 -9.39 16.55 8.60
CA ASN A 175 -10.01 17.80 8.18
C ASN A 175 -9.57 18.95 9.08
N ASP A 176 -9.29 20.12 8.50
CA ASP A 176 -8.83 21.30 9.23
C ASP A 176 -9.81 21.70 10.34
N LYS A 177 -11.12 21.59 10.09
CA LYS A 177 -12.17 21.91 11.07
C LYS A 177 -12.10 21.08 12.34
N THR A 178 -11.55 19.87 12.27
CA THR A 178 -11.34 19.03 13.45
C THR A 178 -10.28 19.65 14.35
N LEU A 179 -9.18 20.16 13.77
CA LEU A 179 -8.09 20.79 14.51
C LEU A 179 -8.48 22.19 15.01
N GLU A 180 -9.16 22.97 14.16
CA GLU A 180 -9.65 24.31 14.49
C GLU A 180 -10.65 24.28 15.67
N ARG A 181 -11.47 23.24 15.78
CA ARG A 181 -12.40 23.06 16.91
C ARG A 181 -11.70 22.87 18.24
N GLU A 182 -10.54 22.25 18.22
CA GLU A 182 -9.66 22.11 19.39
C GLU A 182 -8.78 23.36 19.60
N GLY A 183 -8.99 24.41 18.82
CA GLY A 183 -8.27 25.68 18.92
C GLY A 183 -6.88 25.67 18.28
N LEU A 184 -6.57 24.68 17.44
CA LEU A 184 -5.31 24.63 16.70
C LEU A 184 -5.42 25.37 15.36
N ASP A 185 -4.32 26.00 14.96
CA ASP A 185 -4.12 26.37 13.57
C ASP A 185 -3.78 25.11 12.77
N ALA A 186 -4.64 24.75 11.81
CA ALA A 186 -4.55 23.46 11.12
C ALA A 186 -3.26 23.31 10.30
N ASP A 187 -2.82 24.38 9.63
CA ASP A 187 -1.60 24.38 8.84
C ASP A 187 -0.37 24.20 9.73
N ALA A 188 -0.28 24.95 10.83
CA ALA A 188 0.81 24.82 11.79
C ALA A 188 0.82 23.44 12.46
N ALA A 189 -0.35 22.91 12.83
CA ALA A 189 -0.45 21.58 13.43
C ALA A 189 -0.01 20.48 12.46
N LYS A 190 -0.40 20.55 11.18
CA LYS A 190 0.03 19.61 10.14
C LYS A 190 1.52 19.74 9.80
N ALA A 191 2.05 20.97 9.79
CA ALA A 191 3.49 21.20 9.64
C ALA A 191 4.27 20.58 10.80
N TYR A 192 3.81 20.77 12.04
CA TYR A 192 4.40 20.15 13.22
C TYR A 192 4.30 18.62 13.21
N ALA A 193 3.15 18.09 12.75
CA ALA A 193 2.99 16.66 12.50
C ALA A 193 4.07 16.12 11.55
N ALA A 194 4.28 16.81 10.41
CA ALA A 194 5.28 16.44 9.42
C ALA A 194 6.73 16.64 9.88
N ASP A 195 6.98 17.54 10.84
CA ASP A 195 8.30 17.79 11.43
C ASP A 195 8.68 16.80 12.53
N GLY A 196 8.24 15.54 12.39
CA GLY A 196 8.68 14.43 13.24
C GLY A 196 7.81 14.12 14.45
N LEU A 197 6.63 14.74 14.60
CA LEU A 197 5.64 14.23 15.55
C LEU A 197 4.94 12.96 15.00
N ILE A 198 4.65 12.91 13.70
CA ILE A 198 3.94 11.80 13.07
C ILE A 198 4.74 11.23 11.90
N ARG A 199 4.94 9.91 11.90
CA ARG A 199 5.33 9.13 10.71
C ARG A 199 4.11 8.45 10.12
N GLY A 200 3.84 8.69 8.84
CA GLY A 200 2.79 8.01 8.09
C GLY A 200 3.40 7.04 7.10
N TYR A 201 2.97 5.78 7.11
CA TYR A 201 3.34 4.79 6.11
C TYR A 201 2.19 4.57 5.14
N HIS A 202 2.45 4.58 3.84
CA HIS A 202 1.44 4.25 2.84
C HIS A 202 1.97 3.23 1.83
N VAL A 203 1.17 2.22 1.53
CA VAL A 203 1.50 1.22 0.51
C VAL A 203 1.33 1.86 -0.87
N LYS A 204 2.34 1.75 -1.73
CA LYS A 204 2.26 2.30 -3.09
C LYS A 204 1.03 1.76 -3.84
N ASN A 205 0.32 2.64 -4.55
CA ASN A 205 -0.89 2.34 -5.32
C ASN A 205 -2.09 1.91 -4.46
N GLU A 206 -2.03 2.03 -3.14
CA GLU A 206 -3.22 1.85 -2.32
C GLU A 206 -4.26 2.93 -2.60
N LEU A 207 -5.46 2.66 -2.13
CA LEU A 207 -6.67 3.26 -2.64
C LEU A 207 -6.93 4.67 -2.14
N LEU A 208 -6.49 5.00 -0.92
CA LEU A 208 -6.59 6.36 -0.38
C LEU A 208 -5.63 7.30 -1.08
N THR A 209 -4.38 6.90 -1.33
CA THR A 209 -3.37 7.63 -2.09
C THR A 209 -3.93 7.97 -3.48
N TYR A 210 -4.61 7.03 -4.12
CA TYR A 210 -5.28 7.31 -5.40
C TYR A 210 -6.43 8.33 -5.30
N LEU A 211 -7.24 8.29 -4.23
CA LEU A 211 -8.35 9.23 -4.04
C LEU A 211 -7.90 10.62 -3.57
N GLN A 212 -6.82 10.70 -2.80
CA GLN A 212 -6.25 11.93 -2.26
C GLN A 212 -5.37 12.63 -3.31
N GLU A 213 -4.51 11.89 -4.03
CA GLU A 213 -3.48 12.48 -4.89
C GLU A 213 -3.80 12.43 -6.40
N ASP A 214 -4.39 11.33 -6.89
CA ASP A 214 -4.45 11.01 -8.33
C ASP A 214 -5.81 11.29 -9.00
N ASN A 215 -6.90 11.37 -8.24
CA ASN A 215 -8.21 11.68 -8.80
C ASN A 215 -8.48 13.19 -8.80
N LEU A 216 -8.39 13.82 -10.00
CA LEU A 216 -8.67 15.24 -10.24
C LEU A 216 -10.04 15.72 -9.71
N LEU A 217 -11.02 14.83 -9.53
CA LEU A 217 -12.34 15.17 -8.99
C LEU A 217 -12.40 15.24 -7.45
N THR A 218 -11.53 14.51 -6.72
CA THR A 218 -11.60 14.38 -5.26
C THR A 218 -10.43 15.02 -4.51
N ARG A 219 -9.36 15.41 -5.22
CA ARG A 219 -8.17 16.09 -4.66
C ARG A 219 -8.48 17.38 -3.87
N GLY A 220 -9.61 18.04 -4.15
CA GLY A 220 -10.08 19.22 -3.39
C GLY A 220 -11.06 18.92 -2.26
N LEU A 221 -11.43 17.64 -2.06
CA LEU A 221 -12.47 17.20 -1.12
C LEU A 221 -11.93 16.32 0.01
N MET A 222 -10.84 15.58 -0.24
CA MET A 222 -10.20 14.75 0.78
C MET A 222 -8.90 15.37 1.24
N PRO A 223 -8.73 15.65 2.55
CA PRO A 223 -7.45 16.10 3.07
C PRO A 223 -6.39 14.99 2.92
N ASP A 224 -5.14 15.39 2.77
CA ASP A 224 -4.00 14.47 2.80
C ASP A 224 -3.77 13.93 4.22
N ALA A 225 -3.13 12.76 4.30
CA ALA A 225 -2.70 12.19 5.57
C ALA A 225 -1.69 13.12 6.27
N ALA A 226 -1.90 13.40 7.55
CA ALA A 226 -0.98 14.22 8.33
C ALA A 226 0.30 13.43 8.67
N GLY A 227 1.42 14.15 8.84
CA GLY A 227 2.71 13.56 9.18
C GLY A 227 3.68 13.42 8.00
N HIS A 228 4.90 12.98 8.32
CA HIS A 228 5.93 12.69 7.32
C HIS A 228 5.62 11.35 6.64
N GLN A 229 5.31 11.38 5.34
CA GLN A 229 4.89 10.21 4.59
C GLN A 229 6.08 9.39 4.09
N ILE A 230 6.07 8.10 4.41
CA ILE A 230 7.05 7.08 4.03
C ILE A 230 6.33 6.08 3.12
N GLN A 231 6.75 6.00 1.87
CA GLN A 231 6.16 5.07 0.90
C GLN A 231 6.72 3.66 1.10
N LEU A 232 5.82 2.69 1.24
CA LEU A 232 6.11 1.27 1.22
C LEU A 232 5.91 0.69 -0.20
N PRO A 233 6.68 -0.34 -0.59
CA PRO A 233 6.51 -0.99 -1.88
C PRO A 233 5.13 -1.65 -2.00
N GLU A 234 4.64 -1.84 -3.23
CA GLU A 234 3.41 -2.59 -3.48
C GLU A 234 3.64 -4.10 -3.24
N PRO A 235 3.02 -4.71 -2.21
CA PRO A 235 3.03 -6.16 -2.04
C PRO A 235 2.18 -6.83 -3.13
N ASP A 236 2.62 -8.01 -3.57
CA ASP A 236 1.88 -8.85 -4.51
C ASP A 236 1.36 -8.09 -5.77
N PRO A 237 2.24 -7.40 -6.53
CA PRO A 237 1.81 -6.52 -7.61
C PRO A 237 1.02 -7.30 -8.66
N LEU A 238 -0.12 -6.75 -9.10
CA LEU A 238 -0.94 -7.41 -10.12
C LEU A 238 -0.12 -7.69 -11.37
N SER A 239 -0.14 -8.95 -11.80
CA SER A 239 0.33 -9.31 -13.13
C SER A 239 -0.50 -8.55 -14.17
N PHE A 240 0.14 -8.28 -15.29
CA PHE A 240 -0.45 -7.50 -16.36
C PHE A 240 -1.89 -7.96 -16.73
N GLY A 241 -2.09 -9.27 -16.89
CA GLY A 241 -3.39 -9.81 -17.28
C GLY A 241 -4.49 -9.72 -16.22
N GLN A 242 -4.12 -9.65 -14.94
CA GLN A 242 -5.09 -9.40 -13.88
C GLN A 242 -5.61 -7.96 -13.89
N ARG A 243 -4.81 -7.00 -14.37
CA ARG A 243 -5.20 -5.57 -14.45
C ARG A 243 -6.32 -5.32 -15.45
N LEU A 244 -6.46 -6.19 -16.47
CA LEU A 244 -7.48 -6.08 -17.51
C LEU A 244 -8.85 -6.61 -17.09
N ILE A 245 -8.92 -7.40 -16.01
CA ILE A 245 -10.18 -7.95 -15.54
C ILE A 245 -11.01 -6.79 -14.95
N PRO A 246 -12.23 -6.53 -15.44
CA PRO A 246 -13.08 -5.46 -14.91
C PRO A 246 -13.24 -5.55 -13.39
N GLY A 247 -12.97 -4.45 -12.68
CA GLY A 247 -13.07 -4.38 -11.22
C GLY A 247 -11.84 -4.89 -10.45
N MET A 248 -10.89 -5.61 -11.08
CA MET A 248 -9.71 -6.14 -10.37
C MET A 248 -8.75 -5.06 -9.88
N MET A 249 -8.57 -3.96 -10.63
CA MET A 249 -7.75 -2.84 -10.15
C MET A 249 -8.32 -2.24 -8.87
N LEU A 250 -9.64 -2.04 -8.79
CA LEU A 250 -10.28 -1.51 -7.58
C LEU A 250 -10.16 -2.49 -6.40
N LYS A 251 -10.38 -3.78 -6.67
CA LYS A 251 -10.21 -4.84 -5.66
C LYS A 251 -8.76 -4.89 -5.15
N HIS A 252 -7.79 -4.86 -6.04
CA HIS A 252 -6.38 -4.90 -5.67
C HIS A 252 -5.97 -3.69 -4.84
N ARG A 253 -6.37 -2.49 -5.24
CA ARG A 253 -6.11 -1.28 -4.44
C ARG A 253 -6.73 -1.37 -3.05
N LEU A 254 -7.89 -2.03 -2.94
CA LEU A 254 -8.54 -2.28 -1.65
C LEU A 254 -7.77 -3.32 -0.82
N ASP A 255 -7.30 -4.39 -1.46
CA ASP A 255 -6.46 -5.39 -0.82
C ASP A 255 -5.15 -4.72 -0.31
N LEU A 256 -4.52 -3.86 -1.12
CA LEU A 256 -3.35 -3.05 -0.75
C LEU A 256 -3.59 -2.10 0.42
N HIS A 257 -4.84 -1.64 0.58
CA HIS A 257 -5.22 -0.75 1.66
C HIS A 257 -5.27 -1.46 3.01
N GLY A 258 -5.43 -2.79 3.07
CA GLY A 258 -5.53 -3.53 4.34
C GLY A 258 -4.23 -3.58 5.15
N ILE A 259 -4.36 -3.80 6.47
CA ILE A 259 -3.20 -3.92 7.38
C ILE A 259 -2.30 -5.13 7.05
N ASP A 260 -2.87 -6.21 6.49
CA ASP A 260 -2.10 -7.34 5.96
C ASP A 260 -1.12 -6.93 4.86
N SER A 261 -1.54 -6.01 4.00
CA SER A 261 -0.69 -5.48 2.93
C SER A 261 0.40 -4.58 3.48
N VAL A 262 0.10 -3.79 4.51
CA VAL A 262 1.13 -3.01 5.22
C VAL A 262 2.22 -3.92 5.78
N MET A 263 1.84 -4.98 6.50
CA MET A 263 2.79 -5.96 7.06
C MET A 263 3.69 -6.58 5.96
N LYS A 264 3.08 -7.05 4.86
CA LYS A 264 3.83 -7.58 3.71
C LYS A 264 4.75 -6.55 3.07
N ALA A 265 4.32 -5.30 2.97
CA ALA A 265 5.07 -4.22 2.34
C ALA A 265 6.30 -3.83 3.18
N GLU A 266 6.17 -3.81 4.50
CA GLU A 266 7.29 -3.60 5.43
C GLU A 266 8.33 -4.71 5.33
N ASP A 267 7.91 -5.98 5.29
CA ASP A 267 8.79 -7.13 5.08
C ASP A 267 9.55 -7.02 3.75
N LEU A 268 8.87 -6.60 2.67
CA LEU A 268 9.48 -6.39 1.36
C LEU A 268 10.51 -5.24 1.40
N ALA A 269 10.18 -4.11 2.02
CA ALA A 269 11.10 -2.97 2.15
C ALA A 269 12.37 -3.34 2.93
N GLN A 270 12.24 -4.17 3.96
CA GLN A 270 13.37 -4.68 4.72
C GLN A 270 14.25 -5.61 3.86
N ASN A 271 13.65 -6.54 3.13
CA ASN A 271 14.41 -7.45 2.27
C ASN A 271 15.14 -6.70 1.14
N GLN A 272 14.55 -5.64 0.60
CA GLN A 272 15.19 -4.80 -0.41
C GLN A 272 16.37 -3.99 0.15
N SER A 273 16.23 -3.42 1.34
CA SER A 273 17.33 -2.70 2.00
C SER A 273 18.49 -3.62 2.38
N GLN A 274 18.22 -4.87 2.76
CA GLN A 274 19.26 -5.88 3.01
C GLN A 274 19.89 -6.43 1.71
N GLY A 275 19.12 -6.56 0.62
CA GLY A 275 19.60 -6.99 -0.70
C GLY A 275 20.40 -5.95 -1.47
N GLN A 276 20.30 -4.66 -1.11
CA GLN A 276 21.06 -3.57 -1.74
C GLN A 276 22.56 -3.57 -1.39
N VAL A 277 23.01 -4.31 -0.37
CA VAL A 277 24.44 -4.49 -0.08
C VAL A 277 25.12 -5.48 -1.05
N GLN A 278 24.35 -6.21 -1.88
CA GLN A 278 24.89 -7.19 -2.84
C GLN A 278 24.41 -7.05 -4.30
N SER A 279 23.63 -6.03 -4.68
CA SER A 279 23.08 -5.95 -6.05
C SER A 279 23.01 -4.55 -6.64
N GLN A 280 24.17 -3.88 -6.81
CA GLN A 280 24.31 -2.94 -7.91
C GLN A 280 24.34 -3.72 -9.24
N GLY A 281 23.16 -3.90 -9.84
CA GLY A 281 23.04 -4.44 -11.20
C GLY A 281 21.95 -5.48 -11.37
N GLN A 282 20.69 -5.16 -11.07
CA GLN A 282 19.55 -5.90 -11.62
C GLN A 282 18.27 -5.05 -11.54
N SER A 283 18.07 -4.21 -12.55
CA SER A 283 16.73 -3.79 -12.95
C SER A 283 15.90 -5.06 -13.21
N GLY A 284 14.85 -5.28 -12.41
CA GLY A 284 14.03 -6.48 -12.46
C GLY A 284 13.60 -6.81 -13.88
N SER A 285 14.12 -7.94 -14.40
CA SER A 285 13.79 -8.40 -15.74
C SER A 285 12.32 -8.82 -15.78
N LEU A 286 11.45 -7.99 -16.36
CA LEU A 286 10.10 -8.40 -16.77
C LEU A 286 10.19 -9.74 -17.52
N SER A 287 9.29 -10.68 -17.19
CA SER A 287 9.13 -11.91 -17.95
C SER A 287 8.80 -11.60 -19.41
N THR A 288 9.18 -12.49 -20.33
CA THR A 288 9.04 -12.24 -21.79
C THR A 288 7.63 -11.82 -22.19
N GLY A 289 6.59 -12.49 -21.67
CA GLY A 289 5.20 -12.14 -21.96
C GLY A 289 4.78 -10.79 -21.39
N SER A 290 5.27 -10.42 -20.21
CA SER A 290 5.00 -9.08 -19.63
C SER A 290 5.74 -7.98 -20.38
N ARG A 291 6.91 -8.27 -20.94
CA ARG A 291 7.67 -7.33 -21.79
C ARG A 291 6.98 -7.12 -23.14
N LEU A 292 6.68 -8.19 -23.88
CA LEU A 292 5.99 -8.13 -25.17
C LEU A 292 4.69 -7.32 -25.10
N PHE A 293 3.92 -7.50 -24.03
CA PHE A 293 2.70 -6.74 -23.84
C PHE A 293 2.97 -5.25 -23.59
N ASN A 294 3.88 -4.91 -22.69
CA ASN A 294 4.24 -3.53 -22.42
C ASN A 294 4.71 -2.81 -23.68
N ASP A 295 5.56 -3.50 -24.46
CA ASP A 295 6.04 -3.00 -25.74
C ASP A 295 4.89 -2.78 -26.75
N ALA A 296 3.94 -3.72 -26.83
CA ALA A 296 2.75 -3.58 -27.68
C ALA A 296 1.90 -2.36 -27.30
N VAL A 297 1.67 -2.12 -26.00
CA VAL A 297 0.91 -0.94 -25.53
C VAL A 297 1.63 0.34 -25.89
N VAL A 298 2.92 0.45 -25.56
CA VAL A 298 3.70 1.67 -25.83
C VAL A 298 3.70 2.00 -27.32
N GLN A 299 3.86 0.99 -28.18
CA GLN A 299 3.89 1.20 -29.63
C GLN A 299 2.50 1.48 -30.23
N LEU A 300 1.42 0.97 -29.62
CA LEU A 300 0.06 1.20 -30.07
C LEU A 300 -0.53 2.54 -29.58
N ASP A 301 -0.08 3.06 -28.44
CA ASP A 301 -0.65 4.25 -27.80
C ASP A 301 -0.62 5.48 -28.74
N GLY A 302 0.52 5.70 -29.41
CA GLY A 302 0.66 6.77 -30.40
C GLY A 302 -0.17 6.58 -31.69
N GLN A 303 -0.92 5.48 -31.81
CA GLN A 303 -1.66 5.10 -33.02
C GLN A 303 -3.16 4.87 -32.76
N ARG A 304 -3.64 5.13 -31.53
CA ARG A 304 -5.04 4.90 -31.12
C ARG A 304 -6.04 5.56 -32.05
N ASP A 305 -5.86 6.85 -32.33
CA ASP A 305 -6.78 7.62 -33.18
C ASP A 305 -6.80 7.11 -34.62
N ARG A 306 -5.64 6.71 -35.14
CA ARG A 306 -5.50 6.20 -36.51
C ARG A 306 -6.18 4.84 -36.67
N LEU A 307 -6.21 4.03 -35.62
CA LEU A 307 -6.74 2.67 -35.61
C LEU A 307 -8.18 2.57 -35.12
N GLY A 308 -8.81 3.69 -34.73
CA GLY A 308 -10.15 3.71 -34.15
C GLY A 308 -10.23 3.02 -32.78
N LEU A 309 -9.10 2.86 -32.09
CA LEU A 309 -8.99 2.22 -30.77
C LEU A 309 -9.26 3.22 -29.64
N HIS A 310 -10.40 3.91 -29.72
CA HIS A 310 -10.82 4.90 -28.73
C HIS A 310 -11.33 4.27 -27.44
N ASP A 311 -11.87 3.05 -27.54
CA ASP A 311 -12.32 2.26 -26.40
C ASP A 311 -11.11 1.57 -25.73
N ASP A 312 -10.96 1.75 -24.42
CA ASP A 312 -9.83 1.21 -23.66
C ASP A 312 -9.83 -0.33 -23.68
N ALA A 313 -11.00 -0.98 -23.71
CA ALA A 313 -11.09 -2.43 -23.79
C ALA A 313 -10.63 -2.93 -25.17
N ALA A 314 -11.09 -2.30 -26.26
CA ALA A 314 -10.64 -2.60 -27.62
C ALA A 314 -9.13 -2.37 -27.79
N PHE A 315 -8.58 -1.30 -27.22
CA PHE A 315 -7.16 -1.01 -27.23
C PHE A 315 -6.34 -2.09 -26.51
N LEU A 316 -6.74 -2.44 -25.28
CA LEU A 316 -6.02 -3.41 -24.47
C LEU A 316 -6.17 -4.84 -25.00
N ASN A 317 -7.33 -5.19 -25.54
CA ASN A 317 -7.53 -6.45 -26.27
C ASN A 317 -6.58 -6.54 -27.47
N THR A 318 -6.49 -5.45 -28.25
CA THR A 318 -5.58 -5.39 -29.41
C THR A 318 -4.12 -5.57 -28.99
N ALA A 319 -3.67 -4.85 -27.96
CA ALA A 319 -2.31 -4.99 -27.43
C ALA A 319 -2.04 -6.41 -26.90
N ALA A 320 -3.02 -7.04 -26.26
CA ALA A 320 -2.90 -8.39 -25.72
C ALA A 320 -2.79 -9.44 -26.84
N SER A 321 -3.61 -9.32 -27.89
CA SER A 321 -3.52 -10.19 -29.07
C SER A 321 -2.19 -10.01 -29.81
N VAL A 322 -1.72 -8.77 -30.00
CA VAL A 322 -0.40 -8.48 -30.60
C VAL A 322 0.71 -9.16 -29.81
N ALA A 323 0.71 -9.01 -28.48
CA ALA A 323 1.74 -9.57 -27.61
C ALA A 323 1.70 -11.10 -27.56
N ALA A 324 0.51 -11.71 -27.41
CA ALA A 324 0.36 -13.16 -27.37
C ALA A 324 0.82 -13.81 -28.68
N ARG A 325 0.42 -13.22 -29.81
CA ARG A 325 0.82 -13.68 -31.14
C ARG A 325 2.32 -13.49 -31.38
N ALA A 326 2.88 -12.36 -30.99
CA ALA A 326 4.31 -12.10 -31.07
C ALA A 326 5.13 -13.15 -30.30
N GLY A 327 4.70 -13.49 -29.08
CA GLY A 327 5.35 -14.53 -28.30
C GLY A 327 5.22 -15.93 -28.91
N GLN A 328 4.07 -16.26 -29.52
CA GLN A 328 3.89 -17.52 -30.26
C GLN A 328 4.80 -17.61 -31.47
N ASP A 329 5.01 -16.49 -32.16
CA ASP A 329 5.88 -16.38 -33.33
C ASP A 329 7.36 -16.22 -32.94
N GLY A 330 7.69 -16.29 -31.64
CA GLY A 330 9.06 -16.37 -31.12
C GLY A 330 9.73 -15.04 -30.78
N LEU A 331 9.00 -13.92 -30.82
CA LEU A 331 9.52 -12.61 -30.41
C LEU A 331 9.76 -12.60 -28.89
N GLN A 332 10.80 -11.89 -28.47
CA GLN A 332 11.18 -11.70 -27.06
C GLN A 332 10.96 -10.26 -26.58
N ARG A 333 10.75 -9.33 -27.52
CA ARG A 333 10.37 -7.92 -27.31
C ARG A 333 9.72 -7.38 -28.58
N ILE A 334 9.06 -6.24 -28.51
CA ILE A 334 8.50 -5.55 -29.69
C ILE A 334 9.14 -4.17 -29.78
N ASP A 335 9.95 -3.95 -30.80
CA ASP A 335 10.60 -2.66 -31.01
C ASP A 335 9.65 -1.68 -31.71
N GLN A 336 8.76 -2.17 -32.58
CA GLN A 336 7.75 -1.38 -33.30
C GLN A 336 6.46 -2.16 -33.55
N VAL A 337 5.31 -1.45 -33.51
CA VAL A 337 4.04 -1.96 -34.04
C VAL A 337 3.64 -1.13 -35.25
N LEU A 338 3.52 -1.76 -36.42
CA LEU A 338 3.26 -1.08 -37.68
C LEU A 338 1.89 -1.50 -38.23
N PRO A 339 0.98 -0.55 -38.52
CA PRO A 339 -0.27 -0.87 -39.18
C PRO A 339 -0.07 -1.00 -40.68
N SER A 340 -0.87 -1.88 -41.29
CA SER A 340 -1.03 -1.96 -42.75
C SER A 340 -1.59 -0.63 -43.30
N ARG A 341 -1.43 -0.39 -44.60
CA ARG A 341 -1.86 0.87 -45.24
C ARG A 341 -3.35 1.18 -45.04
N ASP A 342 -4.15 0.12 -44.97
CA ASP A 342 -5.60 0.10 -44.73
C ASP A 342 -5.97 0.06 -43.23
N GLY A 343 -5.02 -0.20 -42.33
CA GLY A 343 -5.27 -0.32 -40.88
C GLY A 343 -5.80 -1.70 -40.44
N ASP A 344 -6.11 -2.61 -41.37
CA ASP A 344 -6.75 -3.89 -41.09
C ASP A 344 -5.83 -4.92 -40.41
N ARG A 345 -4.51 -4.70 -40.45
CA ARG A 345 -3.50 -5.56 -39.83
C ARG A 345 -2.49 -4.75 -39.04
N LEU A 346 -2.01 -5.35 -37.95
CA LEU A 346 -0.89 -4.85 -37.15
C LEU A 346 0.29 -5.82 -37.25
N PHE A 347 1.48 -5.28 -37.40
CA PHE A 347 2.73 -6.02 -37.44
C PHE A 347 3.59 -5.67 -36.22
N ALA A 348 3.80 -6.63 -35.32
CA ALA A 348 4.81 -6.51 -34.28
C ALA A 348 6.16 -6.85 -34.88
N VAL A 349 7.16 -5.98 -34.70
CA VAL A 349 8.51 -6.13 -35.25
C VAL A 349 9.54 -6.08 -34.13
N GLN A 350 10.45 -7.06 -34.13
CA GLN A 350 11.66 -7.07 -33.32
C GLN A 350 12.88 -6.89 -34.23
N GLY A 351 13.68 -5.87 -33.96
CA GLY A 351 14.81 -5.43 -34.77
C GLY A 351 14.46 -4.25 -35.69
N GLN A 352 15.47 -3.70 -36.37
CA GLN A 352 15.25 -2.68 -37.38
C GLN A 352 14.58 -3.29 -38.62
N PRO A 353 13.52 -2.70 -39.18
CA PRO A 353 12.82 -3.25 -40.35
C PRO A 353 13.73 -3.49 -41.58
N GLU A 354 14.77 -2.67 -41.72
CA GLU A 354 15.78 -2.76 -42.80
C GLU A 354 16.77 -3.92 -42.61
N ASN A 355 16.84 -4.51 -41.41
CA ASN A 355 17.71 -5.64 -41.13
C ASN A 355 17.00 -6.94 -41.55
N PRO A 356 17.58 -7.77 -42.43
CA PRO A 356 16.96 -9.03 -42.86
C PRO A 356 16.77 -10.05 -41.70
N ALA A 357 17.43 -9.84 -40.56
CA ALA A 357 17.27 -10.66 -39.36
C ALA A 357 16.13 -10.20 -38.43
N HIS A 358 15.28 -9.24 -38.84
CA HIS A 358 14.14 -8.84 -38.02
C HIS A 358 13.13 -9.99 -37.87
N LEU A 359 12.54 -10.12 -36.69
CA LEU A 359 11.39 -10.99 -36.48
C LEU A 359 10.12 -10.16 -36.62
N ARG A 360 9.09 -10.77 -37.21
CA ARG A 360 7.78 -10.12 -37.33
C ARG A 360 6.66 -11.09 -37.01
N SER A 361 5.62 -10.55 -36.41
CA SER A 361 4.36 -11.23 -36.14
C SER A 361 3.21 -10.35 -36.60
N GLN A 362 2.09 -10.96 -37.00
CA GLN A 362 0.94 -10.23 -37.55
C GLN A 362 -0.37 -10.61 -36.87
N VAL A 363 -1.23 -9.62 -36.68
CA VAL A 363 -2.61 -9.82 -36.20
C VAL A 363 -3.60 -9.00 -37.05
N GLN A 364 -4.86 -9.44 -37.09
CA GLN A 364 -5.96 -8.66 -37.68
C GLN A 364 -6.50 -7.69 -36.64
N THR A 365 -6.52 -6.39 -36.95
CA THR A 365 -6.82 -5.33 -35.97
C THR A 365 -8.23 -5.47 -35.39
N ALA A 366 -9.26 -5.66 -36.24
CA ALA A 366 -10.64 -5.79 -35.79
C ALA A 366 -10.87 -7.05 -34.96
N ALA A 367 -10.27 -8.19 -35.35
CA ALA A 367 -10.38 -9.43 -34.59
C ALA A 367 -9.68 -9.30 -33.23
N ALA A 368 -8.50 -8.69 -33.20
CA ALA A 368 -7.72 -8.44 -31.99
C ALA A 368 -8.46 -7.51 -31.01
N ALA A 369 -9.16 -6.50 -31.51
CA ALA A 369 -9.94 -5.58 -30.67
C ALA A 369 -11.14 -6.26 -29.98
N HIS A 370 -11.73 -7.26 -30.62
CA HIS A 370 -12.90 -7.98 -30.11
C HIS A 370 -12.57 -9.28 -29.37
N GLU A 371 -11.33 -9.74 -29.42
CA GLU A 371 -10.89 -10.92 -28.70
C GLU A 371 -10.72 -10.58 -27.21
N PRO A 372 -11.41 -11.28 -26.28
CA PRO A 372 -11.27 -11.01 -24.87
C PRO A 372 -9.82 -11.22 -24.42
N SER A 373 -9.19 -10.15 -23.94
CA SER A 373 -7.80 -10.16 -23.49
C SER A 373 -7.46 -11.27 -22.47
N GLN A 374 -8.44 -11.74 -21.68
CA GLN A 374 -8.29 -12.87 -20.76
C GLN A 374 -7.78 -14.16 -21.44
N ALA A 375 -8.20 -14.44 -22.68
CA ALA A 375 -7.74 -15.62 -23.43
C ALA A 375 -6.26 -15.49 -23.83
N ASN A 376 -5.86 -14.30 -24.28
CA ASN A 376 -4.48 -13.99 -24.68
C ASN A 376 -3.54 -13.88 -23.48
N VAL A 377 -4.05 -13.42 -22.34
CA VAL A 377 -3.36 -13.38 -21.05
C VAL A 377 -2.99 -14.78 -20.56
N GLY A 378 -3.89 -15.75 -20.68
CA GLY A 378 -3.60 -17.14 -20.31
C GLY A 378 -2.45 -17.73 -21.12
N GLN A 379 -2.38 -17.40 -22.41
CA GLN A 379 -1.29 -17.82 -23.30
C GLN A 379 0.04 -17.14 -22.95
N LEU A 380 0.02 -15.83 -22.64
CA LEU A 380 1.20 -15.08 -22.20
C LEU A 380 1.73 -15.58 -20.86
N GLN A 381 0.86 -15.98 -19.93
CA GLN A 381 1.25 -16.62 -18.68
C GLN A 381 1.90 -17.99 -18.92
N GLN A 382 1.37 -18.78 -19.85
CA GLN A 382 1.96 -20.06 -20.21
C GLN A 382 3.35 -19.90 -20.87
N GLN A 383 3.56 -18.85 -21.67
CA GLN A 383 4.89 -18.49 -22.19
C GLN A 383 5.87 -18.04 -21.09
N ASN A 384 5.39 -17.30 -20.10
CA ASN A 384 6.21 -16.93 -18.94
C ASN A 384 6.69 -18.14 -18.13
N LEU A 385 5.94 -19.25 -18.18
CA LEU A 385 6.29 -20.52 -17.53
C LEU A 385 7.17 -21.43 -18.39
N GLN A 386 7.29 -21.18 -19.70
CA GLN A 386 7.99 -22.03 -20.68
C GLN A 386 9.32 -21.47 -21.18
N ALA A 387 9.76 -20.30 -20.70
CA ALA A 387 11.04 -19.72 -21.12
C ALA A 387 12.22 -20.67 -20.78
N PRO A 388 13.07 -21.06 -21.76
CA PRO A 388 14.16 -21.99 -21.49
C PRO A 388 15.28 -21.33 -20.67
N PRO A 389 15.95 -22.07 -19.77
CA PRO A 389 17.09 -21.60 -18.99
C PRO A 389 18.37 -21.55 -19.87
N GLN A 390 18.36 -20.85 -21.00
CA GLN A 390 19.53 -20.81 -21.90
C GLN A 390 20.49 -19.63 -21.64
N GLN A 391 20.15 -18.68 -20.75
CA GLN A 391 21.06 -17.58 -20.41
C GLN A 391 22.01 -17.87 -19.23
N GLN A 392 21.90 -19.04 -18.59
CA GLN A 392 22.84 -19.50 -17.56
C GLN A 392 23.99 -20.34 -18.13
N GLU A 393 23.75 -21.16 -19.17
CA GLU A 393 24.80 -22.05 -19.72
C GLU A 393 25.81 -21.34 -20.64
N GLU A 394 25.43 -20.30 -21.40
CA GLU A 394 26.39 -19.52 -22.20
C GLU A 394 27.31 -18.63 -21.34
N ARG A 395 26.84 -18.20 -20.16
CA ARG A 395 27.68 -17.50 -19.18
C ARG A 395 28.65 -18.44 -18.47
N GLN A 396 28.25 -19.68 -18.20
CA GLN A 396 29.18 -20.68 -17.62
C GLN A 396 30.25 -21.13 -18.62
N ARG A 397 29.93 -21.21 -19.92
CA ARG A 397 30.92 -21.56 -20.95
C ARG A 397 31.92 -20.44 -21.26
N SER A 398 31.54 -19.18 -21.16
CA SER A 398 32.45 -18.04 -21.37
C SER A 398 33.37 -17.78 -20.17
N VAL A 399 32.95 -18.13 -18.96
CA VAL A 399 33.78 -18.05 -17.75
C VAL A 399 34.74 -19.25 -17.63
N ALA A 400 34.44 -20.39 -18.27
CA ALA A 400 35.33 -21.57 -18.27
C ALA A 400 36.45 -21.53 -19.33
N MET A 401 36.54 -20.48 -20.16
CA MET A 401 37.58 -20.30 -21.19
C MET A 401 38.40 -19.01 -21.06
N GLN A 402 38.38 -18.35 -19.89
CA GLN A 402 39.30 -17.24 -19.56
C GLN A 402 40.26 -17.61 -18.45
#